data_AF-A0A2E6TZ52-F1
#
_entry.id   AF-A0A2E6TZ52-F1
#
_cell.length_a   1.000
_cell.length_b   1.000
_cell.length_c   1.000
_cell.angle_alpha   90.00
_cell.angle_beta   90.00
_cell.angle_gamma   90.00
#
_symmetry.space_group_name_H-M   'P 1'
#
loop_
_entity.id
_entity.type
_entity.pdbx_description
1 polymer ?
#
loop_
_entity_poly.entity_id
_entity_poly.type
_entity_poly.pdbx_seq_one_letter_code
_entity_poly.pdbx_strand_id
1 'polypeptide(L)'
;MEIWRIISKNYKFEIVYCLQPYLPWTLKERCKEEVELENISRNLTGQVSWKTAQEKIDNNKIYMWYRSGIENICKKLEVKFVDMNPVIGDSLDWCFLDKVHLTDLGNSLCAKKLASI
;
A
#
# COMPACT_ATOMS: atom_id res chain seq x y z
N MET A 1 -15.74 -5.44 4.87
CA MET A 1 -15.05 -6.71 5.18
C MET A 1 -15.98 -7.75 5.80
N GLU A 2 -16.93 -7.37 6.68
CA GLU A 2 -17.88 -8.32 7.30
C GLU A 2 -18.66 -9.18 6.30
N ILE A 3 -19.25 -8.56 5.27
CA ILE A 3 -19.98 -9.27 4.20
C ILE A 3 -19.08 -10.33 3.55
N TRP A 4 -17.85 -9.96 3.18
CA TRP A 4 -16.88 -10.88 2.60
C TRP A 4 -16.53 -12.03 3.56
N ARG A 5 -16.36 -11.75 4.86
CA ARG A 5 -16.13 -12.79 5.87
C ARG A 5 -17.28 -13.80 5.91
N ILE A 6 -18.54 -13.35 5.88
CA ILE A 6 -19.72 -14.22 5.86
C ILE A 6 -19.71 -15.09 4.58
N ILE A 7 -19.47 -14.48 3.42
CA ILE A 7 -19.40 -15.20 2.14
C ILE A 7 -18.27 -16.25 2.19
N SER A 8 -17.09 -15.91 2.69
CA SER A 8 -15.94 -16.82 2.77
C SER A 8 -16.21 -18.06 3.62
N LYS A 9 -16.93 -17.90 4.74
CA LYS A 9 -17.33 -19.04 5.60
C LYS A 9 -18.30 -19.97 4.88
N ASN A 10 -19.28 -19.41 4.17
CA ASN A 10 -20.29 -20.19 3.45
C ASN A 10 -19.71 -20.93 2.24
N TYR A 11 -18.82 -20.28 1.49
CA TYR A 11 -18.22 -20.83 0.27
C TYR A 11 -16.84 -21.48 0.50
N LYS A 12 -16.38 -21.55 1.75
CA LYS A 12 -15.14 -22.22 2.18
C LYS A 12 -13.88 -21.75 1.44
N PHE A 13 -13.72 -20.44 1.26
CA PHE A 13 -12.47 -19.84 0.79
C PHE A 13 -11.83 -18.96 1.86
N GLU A 14 -10.53 -18.70 1.74
CA GLU A 14 -9.79 -17.81 2.63
C GLU A 14 -9.81 -16.37 2.10
N ILE A 15 -9.91 -15.41 3.02
CA ILE A 15 -9.70 -13.99 2.72
C ILE A 15 -8.44 -13.53 3.43
N VAL A 16 -7.57 -12.88 2.66
CA VAL A 16 -6.42 -12.13 3.14
C VAL A 16 -6.62 -10.67 2.78
N TYR A 17 -6.54 -9.79 3.77
CA TYR A 17 -6.49 -8.35 3.54
C TYR A 17 -5.03 -7.93 3.40
N CYS A 18 -4.68 -7.37 2.25
CA CYS A 18 -3.35 -6.81 1.99
C CYS A 18 -3.43 -5.28 2.04
N LEU A 19 -2.77 -4.65 3.01
CA LEU A 19 -2.57 -3.21 2.99
C LEU A 19 -1.61 -2.90 1.86
N GLN A 20 -2.10 -2.22 0.82
CA GLN A 20 -1.31 -1.90 -0.36
C GLN A 20 -0.09 -1.04 0.01
N PRO A 21 1.03 -1.19 -0.73
CA PRO A 21 2.14 -0.27 -0.60
C PRO A 21 1.73 1.15 -0.98
N TYR A 22 2.18 2.12 -0.19
CA TYR A 22 2.11 3.54 -0.49
C TYR A 22 3.52 4.09 -0.39
N LEU A 23 4.04 4.69 -1.46
CA LEU A 23 5.47 5.03 -1.57
C LEU A 23 6.01 5.75 -0.31
N PRO A 24 5.37 6.80 0.25
CA PRO A 24 5.80 7.42 1.50
C PRO A 24 5.85 6.52 2.74
N TRP A 25 5.07 5.44 2.79
CA TRP A 25 5.01 4.49 3.91
C TRP A 25 5.97 3.29 3.74
N THR A 26 6.49 3.06 2.53
CA THR A 26 7.42 1.95 2.26
C THR A 26 8.84 2.19 2.80
N LEU A 27 9.21 3.45 3.07
CA LEU A 27 10.59 3.87 3.35
C LEU A 27 11.61 3.57 2.24
N LYS A 28 11.14 3.15 1.05
CA LYS A 28 11.98 2.92 -0.13
C LYS A 28 12.71 4.18 -0.54
N GLU A 29 13.99 4.03 -0.88
CA GLU A 29 14.73 5.06 -1.61
C GLU A 29 14.18 5.17 -3.04
N ARG A 30 13.82 6.40 -3.43
CA ARG A 30 13.22 6.67 -4.74
C ARG A 30 14.27 6.54 -5.83
N CYS A 31 13.98 5.75 -6.86
CA CYS A 31 14.83 5.70 -8.05
C CYS A 31 14.64 6.95 -8.92
N LYS A 32 15.47 7.09 -9.96
CA LYS A 32 15.45 8.26 -10.85
C LYS A 32 14.07 8.46 -11.50
N GLU A 33 13.47 7.39 -11.99
CA GLU A 33 12.18 7.37 -12.66
C GLU A 33 11.04 7.83 -11.73
N GLU A 34 11.04 7.35 -10.48
CA GLU A 34 10.06 7.74 -9.46
C GLU A 34 10.16 9.22 -9.11
N VAL A 35 11.38 9.74 -8.97
CA VAL A 35 11.62 11.17 -8.74
C VAL A 35 11.13 12.01 -9.92
N GLU A 36 11.39 11.58 -11.16
CA GLU A 36 10.97 12.27 -12.37
C GLU A 36 9.43 12.34 -12.46
N LEU A 37 8.75 11.22 -12.20
CA LEU A 37 7.28 11.14 -12.21
C LEU A 37 6.64 11.98 -11.10
N GLU A 38 7.21 11.97 -9.89
CA GLU A 38 6.75 12.85 -8.82
C GLU A 38 6.91 14.33 -9.18
N ASN A 39 8.00 14.71 -9.86
CA ASN A 39 8.20 16.08 -10.34
C ASN A 39 7.17 16.46 -11.42
N ILE A 40 6.94 15.57 -12.38
CA ILE A 40 5.92 15.76 -13.43
C ILE A 40 4.53 15.92 -12.80
N SER A 41 4.16 15.02 -11.88
CA SER A 41 2.87 15.06 -11.18
C SER A 41 2.70 16.38 -10.41
N ARG A 42 3.74 16.85 -9.71
CA ARG A 42 3.73 18.15 -9.02
C ARG A 42 3.53 19.34 -9.95
N ASN A 43 4.07 19.26 -11.18
CA ASN A 43 3.97 20.34 -12.16
C ASN A 43 2.62 20.34 -12.91
N LEU A 44 2.02 19.16 -13.12
CA LEU A 44 0.73 19.01 -13.81
C LEU A 44 -0.47 19.24 -12.88
N THR A 45 -0.36 18.86 -11.60
CA THR A 45 -1.46 18.98 -10.64
C THR A 45 -1.44 20.34 -9.97
N GLY A 46 -2.00 21.36 -10.62
CA GLY A 46 -2.44 22.60 -9.96
C GLY A 46 -3.55 22.40 -8.90
N GLN A 47 -3.78 21.16 -8.44
CA GLN A 47 -4.85 20.76 -7.53
C GLN A 47 -4.36 20.82 -6.08
N VAL A 48 -4.49 22.00 -5.49
CA VAL A 48 -4.15 22.31 -4.08
C VAL A 48 -4.81 21.35 -3.07
N SER A 49 -5.96 20.76 -3.42
CA SER A 49 -6.73 19.86 -2.55
C SER A 49 -6.04 18.51 -2.28
N TRP A 50 -5.52 17.84 -3.31
CA TRP A 50 -4.85 16.54 -3.15
C TRP A 50 -3.49 16.67 -2.50
N LYS A 51 -2.76 17.75 -2.79
CA LYS A 51 -1.47 18.04 -2.17
C LYS A 51 -1.58 18.23 -0.65
N THR A 52 -2.55 19.01 -0.20
CA THR A 52 -2.78 19.28 1.23
C THR A 52 -3.21 18.02 1.99
N ALA A 53 -4.00 17.15 1.34
CA ALA A 53 -4.38 15.87 1.93
C ALA A 53 -3.20 14.88 1.99
N GLN A 54 -2.38 14.82 0.93
CA GLN A 54 -1.19 13.97 0.87
C GLN A 54 -0.15 14.34 1.93
N GLU A 55 0.16 15.62 2.09
CA GLU A 55 1.11 16.10 3.11
C GLU A 55 0.70 15.67 4.53
N LYS A 56 -0.60 15.55 4.80
CA LYS A 56 -1.12 15.08 6.09
C LYS A 56 -0.98 13.56 6.28
N ILE A 57 -0.95 12.76 5.21
CA ILE A 57 -0.91 11.29 5.29
C ILE A 57 0.49 10.72 5.05
N ASP A 58 1.42 11.48 4.44
CA ASP A 58 2.77 11.02 4.05
C ASP A 58 3.73 10.71 5.22
N ASN A 59 3.26 10.77 6.46
CA ASN A 59 4.09 10.55 7.64
C ASN A 59 3.87 9.17 8.28
N ASN A 60 4.95 8.68 8.91
CA ASN A 60 4.98 7.38 9.55
C ASN A 60 3.98 7.25 10.71
N LYS A 61 3.61 8.34 11.39
CA LYS A 61 2.63 8.29 12.48
C LYS A 61 1.23 7.92 11.96
N ILE A 62 0.82 8.50 10.83
CA ILE A 62 -0.45 8.16 10.17
C ILE A 62 -0.42 6.74 9.62
N TYR A 63 0.68 6.32 8.99
CA TYR A 63 0.87 4.93 8.58
C TYR A 63 0.66 3.97 9.75
N MET A 64 1.37 4.16 10.87
CA MET A 64 1.25 3.30 12.04
C MET A 64 -0.17 3.27 12.61
N TRP A 65 -0.83 4.44 12.71
CA TRP A 65 -2.21 4.52 13.17
C TRP A 65 -3.17 3.76 12.24
N TYR A 66 -3.06 3.98 10.93
CA TYR A 66 -3.95 3.37 9.94
C TYR A 66 -3.74 1.86 9.86
N ARG A 67 -2.49 1.41 9.73
CA ARG A 67 -2.08 0.00 9.75
C ARG A 67 -2.66 -0.71 10.97
N SER A 68 -2.42 -0.17 12.16
CA SER A 68 -2.89 -0.78 13.42
C SER A 68 -4.42 -0.83 13.49
N GLY A 69 -5.10 0.20 12.98
CA GLY A 69 -6.56 0.23 12.89
C GLY A 69 -7.11 -0.91 12.02
N ILE A 70 -6.56 -1.07 10.82
CA ILE A 70 -6.97 -2.12 9.88
C ILE A 70 -6.62 -3.52 10.41
N GLU A 71 -5.42 -3.70 10.98
CA GLU A 71 -4.99 -4.96 11.58
C GLU A 71 -5.95 -5.38 12.71
N ASN A 72 -6.34 -4.45 13.58
CA ASN A 72 -7.30 -4.71 14.65
C ASN A 72 -8.69 -5.10 14.11
N ILE A 73 -9.15 -4.48 13.03
CA ILE A 73 -10.42 -4.84 12.38
C ILE A 73 -10.31 -6.27 11.79
N CYS A 74 -9.22 -6.57 11.08
CA CYS A 74 -8.99 -7.89 10.51
C CYS A 74 -8.92 -8.96 11.60
N LYS A 75 -8.23 -8.69 12.71
CA LYS A 75 -8.16 -9.57 13.88
C LYS A 75 -9.55 -9.87 14.47
N LYS A 76 -10.41 -8.85 14.64
CA LYS A 76 -11.79 -9.02 15.12
C LYS A 76 -12.64 -9.86 14.17
N LEU A 77 -12.39 -9.73 12.87
CA LEU A 77 -13.10 -10.47 11.83
C LEU A 77 -12.47 -11.84 11.53
N GLU A 78 -11.39 -12.22 12.21
CA GLU A 78 -10.60 -13.42 11.93
C GLU A 78 -10.19 -13.52 10.44
N VAL A 79 -9.80 -12.38 9.87
CA VAL A 79 -9.24 -12.24 8.52
C VAL A 79 -7.75 -12.03 8.65
N LYS A 80 -6.96 -12.72 7.82
CA LYS A 80 -5.50 -12.56 7.80
C LYS A 80 -5.15 -11.17 7.30
N PHE A 81 -4.27 -10.47 8.01
CA PHE A 81 -3.78 -9.16 7.63
C PHE A 81 -2.33 -9.24 7.19
N VAL A 82 -2.00 -8.58 6.08
CA VAL A 82 -0.64 -8.49 5.54
C VAL A 82 -0.35 -7.04 5.19
N ASP A 83 0.73 -6.51 5.75
CA ASP A 83 1.24 -5.21 5.35
C ASP A 83 2.24 -5.36 4.21
N MET A 84 1.92 -4.79 3.04
CA MET A 84 2.80 -4.87 1.87
C MET A 84 3.80 -3.72 1.80
N ASN A 85 3.68 -2.67 2.63
CA ASN A 85 4.62 -1.55 2.60
C ASN A 85 6.09 -1.99 2.79
N PRO A 86 6.42 -2.87 3.75
CA PRO A 86 7.80 -3.34 3.93
C PRO A 86 8.33 -4.20 2.78
N VAL A 87 7.46 -4.76 1.93
CA VAL A 87 7.86 -5.68 0.84
C VAL A 87 8.68 -4.97 -0.22
N ILE A 88 8.44 -3.66 -0.41
CA ILE A 88 9.10 -2.85 -1.43
C ILE A 88 10.22 -1.98 -0.82
N GLY A 89 10.32 -1.90 0.51
CA GLY A 89 11.19 -0.95 1.22
C GLY A 89 12.67 -1.01 0.83
N ASP A 90 13.19 -2.22 0.56
CA ASP A 90 14.62 -2.40 0.22
C ASP A 90 14.90 -2.42 -1.29
N SER A 91 13.87 -2.29 -2.14
CA SER A 91 14.06 -2.27 -3.60
C SER A 91 14.70 -0.95 -4.02
N LEU A 92 15.73 -1.00 -4.86
CA LEU A 92 16.32 0.18 -5.50
C LEU A 92 15.75 0.44 -6.91
N ASP A 93 15.01 -0.52 -7.45
CA ASP A 93 14.43 -0.45 -8.79
C ASP A 93 13.13 0.38 -8.82
N TRP A 94 12.64 0.67 -10.03
CA TRP A 94 11.40 1.42 -10.25
C TRP A 94 10.16 0.58 -9.93
N CYS A 95 9.55 0.83 -8.76
CA CYS A 95 8.41 0.07 -8.26
C CYS A 95 7.07 0.82 -8.34
N PHE A 96 7.09 2.14 -8.54
CA PHE A 96 5.91 3.01 -8.44
C PHE A 96 5.71 3.92 -9.66
N LEU A 97 4.51 3.92 -10.26
CA LEU A 97 4.12 4.88 -11.31
C LEU A 97 3.75 6.26 -10.74
N ASP A 98 3.21 6.26 -9.52
CA ASP A 98 3.00 7.42 -8.66
C ASP A 98 3.03 6.95 -7.20
N LYS A 99 2.64 7.78 -6.23
CA LYS A 99 2.73 7.38 -4.81
C LYS A 99 1.89 6.14 -4.44
N VAL A 100 0.86 5.79 -5.20
CA VAL A 100 -0.09 4.70 -4.87
C VAL A 100 -0.06 3.53 -5.86
N HIS A 101 0.25 3.77 -7.14
CA HIS A 101 0.18 2.75 -8.18
C HIS A 101 1.54 2.10 -8.41
N LEU A 102 1.56 0.76 -8.39
CA LEU A 102 2.76 -0.04 -8.61
C LEU A 102 3.03 -0.27 -10.11
N THR A 103 4.31 -0.39 -10.47
CA THR A 103 4.75 -0.97 -11.74
C THR A 103 4.56 -2.48 -11.75
N ASP A 104 4.81 -3.15 -12.88
CA ASP A 104 4.82 -4.61 -12.96
C ASP A 104 5.82 -5.25 -11.98
N LEU A 105 6.98 -4.61 -11.77
CA LEU A 105 7.96 -5.05 -10.80
C LEU A 105 7.43 -4.93 -9.37
N GLY A 106 6.85 -3.77 -9.02
CA GLY A 106 6.24 -3.56 -7.70
C GLY A 106 5.13 -4.58 -7.42
N ASN A 107 4.25 -4.83 -8.38
CA ASN A 107 3.22 -5.86 -8.28
C ASN A 107 3.82 -7.26 -8.14
N SER A 108 4.88 -7.58 -8.89
CA SER A 108 5.55 -8.89 -8.82
C SER A 108 6.16 -9.15 -7.45
N LEU A 109 6.75 -8.15 -6.80
CA LEU A 109 7.28 -8.27 -5.43
C LEU A 109 6.16 -8.58 -4.41
N CYS A 110 5.06 -7.83 -4.48
CA CYS A 110 3.89 -8.07 -3.63
C CYS A 110 3.27 -9.45 -3.88
N ALA A 111 3.14 -9.87 -5.14
CA ALA A 111 2.59 -11.17 -5.51
C ALA A 111 3.46 -12.32 -4.98
N LYS A 112 4.79 -12.21 -5.08
CA LYS A 112 5.73 -13.19 -4.48
C LYS A 112 5.55 -13.29 -2.97
N LYS A 113 5.40 -12.16 -2.28
CA LYS A 113 5.11 -12.16 -0.84
C LYS A 113 3.78 -12.86 -0.56
N LEU A 114 2.71 -12.53 -1.30
CA LEU A 114 1.38 -13.11 -1.11
C LEU A 114 1.35 -14.62 -1.35
N ALA A 115 2.10 -15.10 -2.35
CA ALA A 115 2.22 -16.53 -2.64
C ALA A 115 2.95 -17.33 -1.54
N SER A 116 3.66 -16.65 -0.63
CA SER A 116 4.42 -17.29 0.46
C SER A 116 3.68 -17.33 1.80
N ILE A 117 2.43 -16.89 1.86
CA ILE A 117 1.70 -16.68 3.13
C ILE A 117 0.69 -17.77 3.37
#